data_AF-A0A7S3B3L7-F1
#
_entry.id   AF-A0A7S3B3L7-F1
#
_cell.length_a   1.000
_cell.length_b   1.000
_cell.length_c   1.000
_cell.angle_alpha   90.00
_cell.angle_beta   90.00
_cell.angle_gamma   90.00
#
_symmetry.space_group_name_H-M   'P 1'
#
loop_
_entity.id
_entity.type
_entity.pdbx_description
1 polymer ?
#
loop_
_entity_poly.entity_id
_entity_poly.type
_entity_poly.pdbx_seq_one_letter_code
_entity_poly.pdbx_strand_id
1 'polypeptide(L)'
;MLPGDEPSPSGESFLGCLVTAVIAALGCSVDQSDARRRCALGQRLVHACTPPTILAPSVEGRTSGTTCTERRRAALRIRLVAAEALLKALLQPRLGAVQRYDKDTRGPNHSSLTAKGAAAQRSWRSVKERVTTESASEEAMERRRLQLIEYLKLPQVAEFEMARSLTLSHTEDLAVQRAQKKWLAGDRRRILWFEHLLAQSQLAEANELAVTPFEQAKLMRASALHARRTLGCVGSGMPLLEEERKRQLSDAIDSCAWNVAEVLALTETEVEAIATSKRRAELIHAARLRGKFDCALKLSVSDAERRAVENWRDRVNASLATVQLTSPATWKAAIRLQTLYRGSSARRLREEHRLGSAAVLLQKSYRGHAYRASLAEERRKARLQWHVEQGGFDEALQLVMCKEEQREVVRAQMVEQPRMLRCLACFEKLE
;
A
#
# COMPACT_ATOMS: atom_id res chain seq x y z
N MET A 1 -14.01 -16.66 19.28
CA MET A 1 -12.82 -17.52 19.17
C MET A 1 -12.11 -17.16 17.88
N LEU A 2 -10.92 -16.56 17.98
CA LEU A 2 -10.08 -16.15 16.83
C LEU A 2 -8.93 -17.17 16.68
N PRO A 3 -8.48 -17.52 15.46
CA PRO A 3 -7.33 -18.39 15.27
C PRO A 3 -6.03 -17.57 15.31
N GLY A 4 -5.00 -18.16 15.92
CA GLY A 4 -3.70 -17.55 16.18
C GLY A 4 -2.76 -17.52 14.98
N ASP A 5 -1.84 -16.56 15.04
CA ASP A 5 -0.70 -16.38 14.15
C ASP A 5 0.46 -17.34 14.52
N GLU A 6 1.08 -17.96 13.52
CA GLU A 6 2.35 -18.69 13.67
C GLU A 6 3.55 -17.75 13.51
N PRO A 7 4.63 -17.91 14.32
CA PRO A 7 5.82 -17.06 14.21
C PRO A 7 6.80 -17.56 13.14
N SER A 8 7.36 -16.61 12.39
CA SER A 8 8.46 -16.81 11.43
C SER A 8 9.80 -17.06 12.14
N PRO A 9 10.76 -17.81 11.55
CA PRO A 9 12.01 -18.15 12.19
C PRO A 9 12.98 -16.95 12.20
N SER A 10 13.40 -16.52 13.40
CA SER A 10 14.36 -15.44 13.61
C SER A 10 15.77 -15.97 13.90
N GLY A 11 16.80 -15.11 13.77
CA GLY A 11 18.24 -15.40 13.78
C GLY A 11 18.87 -15.99 15.06
N GLU A 12 18.10 -16.70 15.89
CA GLU A 12 18.57 -17.43 17.07
C GLU A 12 19.40 -18.67 16.70
N SER A 13 19.25 -19.19 15.48
CA SER A 13 19.99 -20.36 15.00
C SER A 13 21.50 -20.15 14.92
N PHE A 14 21.97 -18.94 14.61
CA PHE A 14 23.40 -18.69 14.37
C PHE A 14 24.23 -18.71 15.66
N LEU A 15 23.72 -18.10 16.74
CA LEU A 15 24.38 -18.12 18.06
C LEU A 15 24.29 -19.50 18.72
N GLY A 16 23.18 -20.20 18.54
CA GLY A 16 23.05 -21.61 18.94
C GLY A 16 24.10 -22.49 18.27
N CYS A 17 24.31 -22.34 16.96
CA CYS A 17 25.34 -23.08 16.23
C CYS A 17 26.77 -22.75 16.69
N LEU A 18 27.06 -21.49 17.02
CA LEU A 18 28.39 -21.06 17.49
C LEU A 18 28.73 -21.60 18.88
N VAL A 19 27.77 -21.57 19.81
CA VAL A 19 27.94 -22.15 21.15
C VAL A 19 28.09 -23.67 21.07
N THR A 20 27.32 -24.32 20.20
CA THR A 20 27.39 -25.78 19.99
C THR A 20 28.73 -26.18 19.35
N ALA A 21 29.25 -25.38 18.41
CA ALA A 21 30.56 -25.62 17.80
C ALA A 21 31.72 -25.42 18.78
N VAL A 22 31.64 -24.46 19.70
CA VAL A 22 32.65 -24.26 20.76
C VAL A 22 32.60 -25.39 21.80
N ILE A 23 31.40 -25.84 22.18
CA ILE A 23 31.23 -27.01 23.07
C ILE A 23 31.78 -28.28 22.41
N ALA A 24 31.52 -28.49 21.12
CA ALA A 24 32.05 -29.61 20.36
C ALA A 24 33.59 -29.55 20.22
N ALA A 25 34.17 -28.37 19.99
CA ALA A 25 35.61 -28.18 19.91
C ALA A 25 36.34 -28.37 21.25
N LEU A 26 35.66 -28.16 22.38
CA LEU A 26 36.17 -28.44 23.73
C LEU A 26 35.99 -29.91 24.15
N GLY A 27 35.25 -30.70 23.37
CA GLY A 27 34.94 -32.11 23.60
C GLY A 27 35.81 -33.05 22.78
N CYS A 28 37.13 -33.05 22.99
CA CYS A 28 37.98 -34.15 22.56
C CYS A 28 38.90 -34.57 23.71
N SER A 29 38.52 -35.73 24.29
CA SER A 29 39.17 -36.52 25.33
C SER A 29 38.97 -36.14 26.81
N VAL A 30 38.66 -37.20 27.58
CA VAL A 30 38.88 -37.47 29.02
C VAL A 30 37.72 -37.20 30.02
N ASP A 31 37.53 -38.24 30.85
CA ASP A 31 36.84 -38.46 32.13
C ASP A 31 35.48 -37.82 32.48
N GLN A 32 34.57 -38.70 32.91
CA GLN A 32 33.18 -38.43 33.27
C GLN A 32 32.99 -37.41 34.41
N SER A 33 34.00 -37.18 35.25
CA SER A 33 33.96 -36.20 36.35
C SER A 33 34.09 -34.75 35.85
N ASP A 34 34.81 -34.54 34.74
CA ASP A 34 35.05 -33.21 34.16
C ASP A 34 33.92 -32.77 33.23
N ALA A 35 33.22 -33.75 32.62
CA ALA A 35 32.01 -33.53 31.83
C ALA A 35 30.88 -32.87 32.63
N ARG A 36 30.71 -33.24 33.92
CA ARG A 36 29.67 -32.65 34.80
C ARG A 36 29.97 -31.19 35.14
N ARG A 37 31.24 -30.83 35.37
CA ARG A 37 31.65 -29.43 35.61
C ARG A 37 31.46 -28.58 34.36
N ARG A 38 31.80 -29.10 33.18
CA ARG A 38 31.62 -28.40 31.89
C ARG A 38 30.14 -28.24 31.53
N CYS A 39 29.30 -29.22 31.83
CA CYS A 39 27.85 -29.13 31.65
C CYS A 39 27.22 -28.06 32.57
N ALA A 40 27.64 -28.00 33.84
CA ALA A 40 27.22 -26.95 34.76
C ALA A 40 27.68 -25.54 34.34
N LEU A 41 28.88 -25.43 33.76
CA LEU A 41 29.40 -24.17 33.23
C LEU A 41 28.69 -23.73 31.94
N GLY A 42 28.35 -24.69 31.06
CA GLY A 42 27.50 -24.46 29.89
C GLY A 42 26.10 -24.00 30.25
N GLN A 43 25.47 -24.61 31.26
CA GLN A 43 24.16 -24.17 31.77
C GLN A 43 24.20 -22.78 32.40
N ARG A 44 25.28 -22.44 33.13
CA ARG A 44 25.49 -21.08 33.67
C ARG A 44 25.70 -20.04 32.56
N LEU A 45 26.37 -20.40 31.47
CA LEU A 45 26.56 -19.53 30.30
C LEU A 45 25.26 -19.30 29.53
N VAL A 46 24.43 -20.35 29.36
CA VAL A 46 23.10 -20.21 28.78
C VAL A 46 22.23 -19.29 29.64
N HIS A 47 22.26 -19.45 30.96
CA HIS A 47 21.52 -18.57 31.87
C HIS A 47 22.04 -17.12 31.92
N ALA A 48 23.35 -16.91 31.76
CA ALA A 48 23.93 -15.56 31.68
C ALA A 48 23.65 -14.85 30.33
N CYS A 49 23.37 -15.62 29.27
CA CYS A 49 23.09 -15.09 27.93
C CYS A 49 21.58 -14.93 27.63
N THR A 50 20.71 -15.55 28.41
CA THR A 50 19.25 -15.29 28.38
C THR A 50 18.95 -13.92 29.00
N PRO A 51 18.29 -13.00 28.29
CA PRO A 51 17.95 -11.69 28.86
C PRO A 51 16.92 -11.85 29.99
N PRO A 52 16.98 -11.04 31.07
CA PRO A 52 15.91 -11.01 32.04
C PRO A 52 14.63 -10.50 31.38
N THR A 53 13.51 -11.18 31.63
CA THR A 53 12.18 -10.72 31.23
C THR A 53 11.88 -9.42 31.97
N ILE A 54 12.04 -8.29 31.28
CA ILE A 54 11.70 -6.97 31.83
C ILE A 54 10.18 -6.85 31.78
N LEU A 55 9.52 -7.12 32.92
CA LEU A 55 8.19 -6.59 33.19
C LEU A 55 8.34 -5.06 33.31
N ALA A 56 7.76 -4.34 32.37
CA ALA A 56 7.83 -2.88 32.32
C ALA A 56 7.05 -2.26 33.50
N PRO A 57 7.65 -1.36 34.30
CA PRO A 57 6.87 -0.42 35.09
C PRO A 57 6.53 0.81 34.24
N SER A 58 5.27 1.21 34.32
CA SER A 58 4.76 2.47 33.78
C SER A 58 5.27 3.64 34.62
N VAL A 59 6.24 4.42 34.12
CA VAL A 59 6.52 5.78 34.62
C VAL A 59 7.00 6.68 33.48
N GLU A 60 6.33 7.82 33.35
CA GLU A 60 6.66 8.94 32.48
C GLU A 60 8.01 9.56 32.86
N GLY A 61 8.91 9.73 31.89
CA GLY A 61 10.16 10.45 32.11
C GLY A 61 10.99 10.56 30.83
N ARG A 62 11.03 11.77 30.26
CA ARG A 62 11.90 12.15 29.14
C ARG A 62 13.36 11.83 29.47
N THR A 63 13.96 10.88 28.76
CA THR A 63 15.41 10.88 28.50
C THR A 63 15.71 10.42 27.08
N SER A 64 16.75 11.03 26.53
CA SER A 64 17.23 11.06 25.15
C SER A 64 17.16 9.76 24.35
N GLY A 65 16.66 9.87 23.12
CA GLY A 65 16.51 8.80 22.14
C GLY A 65 17.84 8.28 21.61
N THR A 66 18.20 7.08 22.05
CA THR A 66 19.05 6.17 21.28
C THR A 66 18.14 5.23 20.51
N THR A 67 18.40 5.10 19.20
CA THR A 67 17.54 4.31 18.30
C THR A 67 17.65 2.82 18.62
N CYS A 68 16.61 2.03 18.32
CA CYS A 68 16.58 0.58 18.58
C CYS A 68 17.80 -0.17 17.96
N THR A 69 18.30 0.34 16.83
CA THR A 69 19.51 -0.15 16.16
C THR A 69 20.79 0.16 16.93
N GLU A 70 20.91 1.35 17.53
CA GLU A 70 22.02 1.70 18.42
C GLU A 70 22.03 0.86 19.70
N ARG A 71 20.85 0.58 20.29
CA ARG A 71 20.75 -0.32 21.44
C ARG A 71 21.14 -1.76 21.11
N ARG A 72 20.75 -2.26 19.93
CA ARG A 72 21.20 -3.58 19.43
C ARG A 72 22.70 -3.61 19.15
N ARG A 73 23.27 -2.55 18.55
CA ARG A 73 24.73 -2.43 18.32
C ARG A 73 25.51 -2.32 19.63
N ALA A 74 25.01 -1.57 20.61
CA ALA A 74 25.60 -1.49 21.95
C ALA A 74 25.55 -2.84 22.66
N ALA A 75 24.41 -3.54 22.61
CA ALA A 75 24.27 -4.88 23.18
C ALA A 75 25.21 -5.90 22.51
N LEU A 76 25.38 -5.85 21.18
CA LEU A 76 26.33 -6.70 20.47
C LEU A 76 27.78 -6.38 20.82
N ARG A 77 28.15 -5.11 20.94
CA ARG A 77 29.49 -4.69 21.39
C ARG A 77 29.78 -5.15 22.81
N ILE A 78 28.83 -4.99 23.73
CA ILE A 78 28.96 -5.48 25.12
C ILE A 78 29.12 -7.01 25.13
N ARG A 79 28.34 -7.74 24.34
CA ARG A 79 28.46 -9.21 24.23
C ARG A 79 29.79 -9.66 23.64
N LEU A 80 30.31 -8.96 22.63
CA LEU A 80 31.63 -9.23 22.04
C LEU A 80 32.76 -8.96 23.03
N VAL A 81 32.71 -7.84 23.75
CA VAL A 81 33.70 -7.51 24.78
C VAL A 81 33.63 -8.51 25.95
N ALA A 82 32.43 -8.92 26.37
CA ALA A 82 32.25 -9.94 27.39
C ALA A 82 32.74 -11.32 26.94
N ALA A 83 32.50 -11.70 25.68
CA ALA A 83 33.01 -12.94 25.10
C ALA A 83 34.55 -12.92 24.99
N GLU A 84 35.15 -11.78 24.61
CA GLU A 84 36.60 -11.61 24.57
C GLU A 84 37.22 -11.69 25.97
N ALA A 85 36.59 -11.06 26.97
CA ALA A 85 37.02 -11.12 28.36
C ALA A 85 36.94 -12.56 28.92
N LEU A 86 35.87 -13.29 28.61
CA LEU A 86 35.71 -14.70 28.98
C LEU A 86 36.75 -15.60 28.30
N LEU A 87 37.02 -15.40 27.01
CA LEU A 87 38.07 -16.12 26.29
C LEU A 87 39.45 -15.85 26.89
N LYS A 88 39.76 -14.59 27.22
CA LYS A 88 41.02 -14.24 27.91
C LYS A 88 41.10 -14.89 29.29
N ALA A 89 40.02 -14.88 30.07
CA ALA A 89 39.96 -15.49 31.39
C ALA A 89 40.07 -17.02 31.37
N LEU A 90 39.54 -17.68 30.34
CA LEU A 90 39.63 -19.14 30.17
C LEU A 90 41.00 -19.58 29.62
N LEU A 91 41.65 -18.74 28.82
CA LEU A 91 42.95 -19.04 28.22
C LEU A 91 44.14 -18.62 29.11
N GLN A 92 44.01 -17.58 29.95
CA GLN A 92 45.09 -17.11 30.82
C GLN A 92 45.62 -18.17 31.81
N PRO A 93 44.79 -18.98 32.50
CA PRO A 93 45.28 -20.01 33.40
C PRO A 93 46.06 -21.12 32.67
N ARG A 94 45.67 -21.42 31.41
CA ARG A 94 46.35 -22.40 30.57
C ARG A 94 47.68 -21.88 30.01
N LEU A 95 47.76 -20.60 29.66
CA LEU A 95 49.03 -19.96 29.26
C LEU A 95 50.00 -19.84 30.45
N GLY A 96 49.52 -19.55 31.65
CA GLY A 96 50.32 -19.53 32.87
C GLY A 96 50.81 -20.92 33.32
N ALA A 97 50.02 -21.96 33.10
CA ALA A 97 50.42 -23.34 33.36
C ALA A 97 51.46 -23.85 32.35
N VAL A 98 51.35 -23.47 31.07
CA VAL A 98 52.36 -23.80 30.05
C VAL A 98 53.68 -23.08 30.30
N GLN A 99 53.66 -21.82 30.75
CA GLN A 99 54.90 -21.09 31.12
C GLN A 99 55.60 -21.62 32.39
N ARG A 100 54.88 -22.29 33.30
CA ARG A 100 55.49 -22.97 34.47
C ARG A 100 56.03 -24.36 34.11
N TYR A 101 55.43 -25.05 33.14
CA TYR A 101 55.94 -26.32 32.62
C TYR A 101 57.17 -26.16 31.72
N ASP A 102 57.37 -24.98 31.13
CA ASP A 102 58.49 -24.66 30.22
C ASP A 102 59.87 -24.58 30.92
N LYS A 103 59.91 -24.54 32.27
CA LYS A 103 61.17 -24.47 33.01
C LYS A 103 61.77 -25.83 33.37
N ASP A 104 60.97 -26.91 33.48
CA ASP A 104 61.46 -28.15 34.09
C ASP A 104 61.44 -29.40 33.21
N THR A 105 60.87 -29.40 31.99
CA THR A 105 60.95 -30.58 31.10
C THR A 105 61.03 -30.21 29.61
N ARG A 106 62.24 -30.18 29.06
CA ARG A 106 62.45 -30.15 27.60
C ARG A 106 62.23 -31.54 27.00
N GLY A 107 60.97 -31.88 26.72
CA GLY A 107 60.60 -33.05 25.91
C GLY A 107 60.33 -32.67 24.44
N PRO A 108 60.59 -33.56 23.46
CA PRO A 108 60.58 -33.23 22.03
C PRO A 108 59.18 -32.96 21.38
N ASN A 109 58.09 -32.90 22.16
CA ASN A 109 56.72 -32.80 21.62
C ASN A 109 56.08 -31.39 21.67
N HIS A 110 56.84 -30.35 22.01
CA HIS A 110 56.34 -28.98 22.18
C HIS A 110 55.98 -28.21 20.89
N SER A 111 56.37 -28.70 19.71
CA SER A 111 56.09 -28.03 18.42
C SER A 111 54.61 -28.05 18.00
N SER A 112 53.80 -28.96 18.56
CA SER A 112 52.40 -29.14 18.15
C SER A 112 51.41 -28.18 18.85
N LEU A 113 51.74 -27.68 20.04
CA LEU A 113 50.86 -26.81 20.83
C LEU A 113 50.99 -25.32 20.43
N THR A 114 52.19 -24.86 20.11
CA THR A 114 52.44 -23.52 19.58
C THR A 114 51.84 -23.35 18.18
N ALA A 115 51.87 -24.39 17.35
CA ALA A 115 51.24 -24.42 16.04
C ALA A 115 49.70 -24.27 16.12
N LYS A 116 49.06 -24.93 17.08
CA LYS A 116 47.60 -24.84 17.32
C LYS A 116 47.19 -23.44 17.82
N GLY A 117 47.99 -22.83 18.71
CA GLY A 117 47.78 -21.45 19.16
C GLY A 117 47.90 -20.43 18.01
N ALA A 118 48.93 -20.57 17.17
CA ALA A 118 49.14 -19.71 16.01
C ALA A 118 48.06 -19.91 14.92
N ALA A 119 47.49 -21.12 14.78
CA ALA A 119 46.37 -21.39 13.88
C ALA A 119 45.07 -20.74 14.37
N ALA A 120 44.76 -20.81 15.67
CA ALA A 120 43.60 -20.15 16.27
C ALA A 120 43.69 -18.62 16.15
N GLN A 121 44.89 -18.05 16.35
CA GLN A 121 45.09 -16.61 16.23
C GLN A 121 44.98 -16.11 14.79
N ARG A 122 45.43 -16.89 13.80
CA ARG A 122 45.23 -16.60 12.36
C ARG A 122 43.75 -16.71 11.95
N SER A 123 43.04 -17.72 12.44
CA SER A 123 41.59 -17.87 12.21
C SER A 123 40.82 -16.67 12.76
N TRP A 124 41.13 -16.21 13.97
CA TRP A 124 40.49 -15.03 14.57
C TRP A 124 40.76 -13.74 13.78
N ARG A 125 41.99 -13.52 13.31
CA ARG A 125 42.30 -12.35 12.46
C ARG A 125 41.52 -12.37 11.15
N SER A 126 41.40 -13.54 10.51
CA SER A 126 40.61 -13.71 9.28
C SER A 126 39.11 -13.48 9.49
N VAL A 127 38.56 -13.86 10.64
CA VAL A 127 37.17 -13.55 11.00
C VAL A 127 37.01 -12.04 11.25
N LYS A 128 37.95 -11.41 11.96
CA LYS A 128 37.93 -9.98 12.22
C LYS A 128 38.02 -9.15 10.92
N GLU A 129 38.89 -9.53 10.00
CA GLU A 129 39.01 -8.90 8.68
C GLU A 129 37.72 -9.05 7.86
N ARG A 130 37.13 -10.25 7.81
CA ARG A 130 35.85 -10.48 7.12
C ARG A 130 34.70 -9.63 7.68
N VAL A 131 34.59 -9.56 9.01
CA VAL A 131 33.58 -8.72 9.68
C VAL A 131 33.81 -7.24 9.35
N THR A 132 35.06 -6.77 9.28
CA THR A 132 35.34 -5.37 8.90
C THR A 132 35.04 -5.07 7.43
N THR A 133 35.34 -5.98 6.51
CA THR A 133 35.03 -5.80 5.07
C THR A 133 33.54 -5.87 4.77
N GLU A 134 32.81 -6.77 5.45
CA GLU A 134 31.35 -6.85 5.36
C GLU A 134 30.69 -5.57 5.91
N SER A 135 31.18 -5.04 7.04
CA SER A 135 30.68 -3.78 7.59
C SER A 135 30.92 -2.57 6.67
N ALA A 136 32.05 -2.52 5.95
CA ALA A 136 32.32 -1.46 4.97
C ALA A 136 31.41 -1.56 3.73
N SER A 137 31.08 -2.79 3.32
CA SER A 137 30.12 -3.05 2.23
C SER A 137 28.69 -2.64 2.63
N GLU A 138 28.28 -2.95 3.85
CA GLU A 138 26.98 -2.55 4.40
C GLU A 138 26.85 -1.02 4.49
N GLU A 139 27.89 -0.32 4.96
CA GLU A 139 27.89 1.14 4.98
C GLU A 139 27.79 1.76 3.58
N ALA A 140 28.46 1.18 2.58
CA ALA A 140 28.39 1.64 1.20
C ALA A 140 26.99 1.43 0.60
N MET A 141 26.36 0.27 0.86
CA MET A 141 24.97 0.00 0.44
C MET A 141 23.98 0.95 1.11
N GLU A 142 24.15 1.21 2.40
CA GLU A 142 23.30 2.14 3.15
C GLU A 142 23.42 3.58 2.63
N ARG A 143 24.64 4.05 2.32
CA ARG A 143 24.84 5.37 1.70
C ARG A 143 24.16 5.47 0.34
N ARG A 144 24.25 4.43 -0.50
CA ARG A 144 23.57 4.39 -1.80
C ARG A 144 22.06 4.41 -1.65
N ARG A 145 21.51 3.65 -0.68
CA ARG A 145 20.08 3.66 -0.35
C ARG A 145 19.60 5.07 0.03
N LEU A 146 20.33 5.76 0.92
CA LEU A 146 19.99 7.12 1.34
C LEU A 146 20.10 8.14 0.19
N GLN A 147 21.13 8.04 -0.65
CA GLN A 147 21.27 8.88 -1.85
C GLN A 147 20.11 8.66 -2.83
N LEU A 148 19.68 7.41 -3.01
CA LEU A 148 18.53 7.09 -3.84
C LEU A 148 17.24 7.70 -3.25
N ILE A 149 17.03 7.60 -1.93
CA ILE A 149 15.88 8.25 -1.27
C ILE A 149 15.91 9.77 -1.49
N GLU A 150 17.07 10.43 -1.41
CA GLU A 150 17.19 11.87 -1.71
C GLU A 150 16.85 12.19 -3.17
N TYR A 151 17.35 11.39 -4.12
CA TYR A 151 17.05 11.55 -5.54
C TYR A 151 15.56 11.39 -5.83
N LEU A 152 14.90 10.37 -5.29
CA LEU A 152 13.48 10.10 -5.51
C LEU A 152 12.55 11.17 -4.89
N LYS A 153 13.03 11.90 -3.88
CA LYS A 153 12.31 13.05 -3.29
C LYS A 153 12.41 14.34 -4.12
N LEU A 154 13.30 14.39 -5.12
CA LEU A 154 13.45 15.59 -5.94
C LEU A 154 12.12 15.89 -6.66
N PRO A 155 11.70 17.17 -6.77
CA PRO A 155 10.43 17.53 -7.38
C PRO A 155 10.21 17.04 -8.81
N GLN A 156 11.31 16.86 -9.55
CA GLN A 156 11.33 16.38 -10.94
C GLN A 156 11.08 14.87 -11.05
N VAL A 157 11.39 14.11 -10.00
CA VAL A 157 11.24 12.65 -9.96
C VAL A 157 9.96 12.26 -9.23
N ALA A 158 9.73 12.83 -8.04
CA ALA A 158 8.49 12.70 -7.27
C ALA A 158 8.01 11.24 -7.00
N GLU A 159 8.90 10.26 -7.02
CA GLU A 159 8.58 8.85 -6.75
C GLU A 159 8.55 8.55 -5.25
N PHE A 160 7.67 9.25 -4.53
CA PHE A 160 7.59 9.19 -3.07
C PHE A 160 7.22 7.80 -2.54
N GLU A 161 6.44 7.00 -3.28
CA GLU A 161 6.11 5.63 -2.86
C GLU A 161 7.32 4.70 -2.90
N MET A 162 8.15 4.81 -3.94
CA MET A 162 9.40 4.05 -4.02
C MET A 162 10.42 4.57 -3.00
N ALA A 163 10.47 5.88 -2.76
CA ALA A 163 11.28 6.43 -1.69
C ALA A 163 10.86 5.88 -0.32
N ARG A 164 9.55 5.75 -0.05
CA ARG A 164 9.00 5.18 1.20
C ARG A 164 9.33 3.69 1.33
N SER A 165 9.20 2.90 0.26
CA SER A 165 9.51 1.47 0.31
C SER A 165 10.99 1.18 0.61
N LEU A 166 11.87 2.13 0.30
CA LEU A 166 13.29 2.08 0.63
C LEU A 166 13.60 2.53 2.06
N THR A 167 12.68 3.17 2.79
CA THR A 167 12.94 3.65 4.16
C THR A 167 13.02 2.49 5.16
N LEU A 168 14.00 2.54 6.06
CA LEU A 168 14.19 1.54 7.12
C LEU A 168 13.86 2.09 8.50
N SER A 169 13.76 3.41 8.64
CA SER A 169 13.49 4.09 9.89
C SER A 169 12.27 5.01 9.80
N HIS A 170 11.58 5.19 10.93
CA HIS A 170 10.43 6.10 11.02
C HIS A 170 10.80 7.55 10.70
N THR A 171 12.02 7.97 11.03
CA THR A 171 12.52 9.31 10.74
C THR A 171 12.70 9.56 9.24
N GLU A 172 13.16 8.54 8.49
CA GLU A 172 13.24 8.60 7.03
C GLU A 172 11.84 8.68 6.40
N ASP A 173 10.90 7.84 6.84
CA ASP A 173 9.51 7.86 6.35
C ASP A 173 8.86 9.22 6.61
N LEU A 174 9.05 9.82 7.79
CA LEU A 174 8.58 11.17 8.09
C LEU A 174 9.22 12.24 7.18
N ALA A 175 10.50 12.10 6.84
CA ALA A 175 11.18 13.02 5.92
C ALA A 175 10.60 12.92 4.50
N VAL A 176 10.36 11.70 4.01
CA VAL A 176 9.70 11.47 2.71
C VAL A 176 8.28 12.01 2.71
N GLN A 177 7.49 11.77 3.77
CA GLN A 177 6.14 12.31 3.90
C GLN A 177 6.10 13.84 3.93
N ARG A 178 7.07 14.50 4.62
CA ARG A 178 7.18 15.97 4.62
C ARG A 178 7.53 16.51 3.24
N ALA A 179 8.47 15.87 2.54
CA ALA A 179 8.83 16.23 1.17
C ALA A 179 7.62 16.07 0.23
N GLN A 180 6.88 14.96 0.34
CA GLN A 180 5.65 14.70 -0.40
C GLN A 180 4.58 15.76 -0.12
N LYS A 181 4.33 16.11 1.15
CA LYS A 181 3.37 17.17 1.52
C LYS A 181 3.77 18.53 0.95
N LYS A 182 5.06 18.87 1.00
CA LYS A 182 5.59 20.13 0.44
C LYS A 182 5.44 20.16 -1.08
N TRP A 183 5.75 19.06 -1.75
CA TRP A 183 5.59 18.91 -3.19
C TRP A 183 4.11 19.03 -3.59
N LEU A 184 3.21 18.29 -2.94
CA LEU A 184 1.76 18.36 -3.16
C LEU A 184 1.20 19.76 -2.93
N ALA A 185 1.70 20.49 -1.93
CA ALA A 185 1.27 21.87 -1.67
C ALA A 185 1.72 22.83 -2.79
N GLY A 186 2.95 22.68 -3.30
CA GLY A 186 3.45 23.45 -4.44
C GLY A 186 2.71 23.10 -5.74
N ASP A 187 2.56 21.81 -6.01
CA ASP A 187 1.91 21.31 -7.22
C ASP A 187 0.41 21.64 -7.25
N ARG A 188 -0.28 21.58 -6.10
CA ARG A 188 -1.67 22.03 -5.99
C ARG A 188 -1.83 23.51 -6.32
N ARG A 189 -0.91 24.38 -5.90
CA ARG A 189 -0.95 25.81 -6.27
C ARG A 189 -0.73 25.99 -7.76
N ARG A 190 0.23 25.28 -8.35
CA ARG A 190 0.46 25.27 -9.80
C ARG A 190 -0.80 24.83 -10.56
N ILE A 191 -1.42 23.73 -10.16
CA ILE A 191 -2.65 23.21 -10.78
C ILE A 191 -3.81 24.21 -10.66
N LEU A 192 -4.02 24.80 -9.48
CA LEU A 192 -5.06 25.82 -9.30
C LEU A 192 -4.82 27.05 -10.18
N TRP A 193 -3.56 27.47 -10.32
CA TRP A 193 -3.19 28.58 -11.20
C TRP A 193 -3.39 28.20 -12.67
N PHE A 194 -2.97 27.00 -13.08
CA PHE A 194 -3.22 26.45 -14.41
C PHE A 194 -4.73 26.42 -14.75
N GLU A 195 -5.58 25.92 -13.85
CA GLU A 195 -7.03 25.90 -14.05
C GLU A 195 -7.64 27.30 -14.12
N HIS A 196 -7.11 28.25 -13.33
CA HIS A 196 -7.50 29.65 -13.40
C HIS A 196 -7.17 30.28 -14.77
N LEU A 197 -5.95 30.07 -15.28
CA LEU A 197 -5.52 30.56 -16.60
C LEU A 197 -6.35 29.94 -17.73
N LEU A 198 -6.67 28.64 -17.65
CA LEU A 198 -7.58 27.99 -18.60
C LEU A 198 -8.98 28.61 -18.58
N ALA A 199 -9.53 28.91 -17.40
CA ALA A 199 -10.83 29.57 -17.27
C ALA A 199 -10.85 30.98 -17.87
N GLN A 200 -9.72 31.71 -17.77
CA GLN A 200 -9.53 33.02 -18.36
C GLN A 200 -9.15 32.98 -19.86
N SER A 201 -9.05 31.78 -20.46
CA SER A 201 -8.57 31.60 -21.84
C SER A 201 -7.14 32.15 -22.10
N GLN A 202 -6.31 32.26 -21.07
CA GLN A 202 -4.89 32.64 -21.18
C GLN A 202 -4.04 31.41 -21.53
N LEU A 203 -4.24 30.91 -22.75
CA LEU A 203 -3.71 29.59 -23.19
C LEU A 203 -2.18 29.53 -23.27
N ALA A 204 -1.51 30.64 -23.61
CA ALA A 204 -0.04 30.68 -23.71
C ALA A 204 0.62 30.48 -22.34
N GLU A 205 0.17 31.22 -21.32
CA GLU A 205 0.67 31.10 -19.94
C GLU A 205 0.28 29.74 -19.32
N ALA A 206 -0.92 29.24 -19.63
CA ALA A 206 -1.33 27.91 -19.19
C ALA A 206 -0.44 26.80 -19.79
N ASN A 207 0.07 26.97 -21.02
CA ASN A 207 0.98 26.01 -21.65
C ASN A 207 2.33 25.91 -20.92
N GLU A 208 2.87 27.03 -20.44
CA GLU A 208 4.12 27.03 -19.67
C GLU A 208 4.00 26.27 -18.34
N LEU A 209 2.79 26.18 -17.79
CA LEU A 209 2.51 25.46 -16.55
C LEU A 209 2.11 24.01 -16.76
N ALA A 210 1.79 23.58 -17.98
CA ALA A 210 1.33 22.23 -18.27
C ALA A 210 2.51 21.25 -18.24
N VAL A 211 2.55 20.39 -17.21
CA VAL A 211 3.63 19.43 -16.99
C VAL A 211 3.20 18.02 -17.40
N THR A 212 1.94 17.66 -17.12
CA THR A 212 1.44 16.30 -17.35
C THR A 212 0.72 16.17 -18.70
N PRO A 213 0.70 14.96 -19.32
CA PRO A 213 -0.09 14.73 -20.54
C PRO A 213 -1.58 15.04 -20.36
N PHE A 214 -2.10 14.85 -19.14
CA PHE A 214 -3.49 15.18 -18.79
C PHE A 214 -3.74 16.70 -18.80
N GLU A 215 -2.81 17.50 -18.29
CA GLU A 215 -2.88 18.96 -18.36
C GLU A 215 -2.73 19.46 -19.79
N GLN A 216 -1.81 18.88 -20.57
CA GLN A 216 -1.68 19.18 -22.00
C GLN A 216 -2.99 18.86 -22.74
N ALA A 217 -3.66 17.75 -22.42
CA ALA A 217 -4.99 17.44 -22.97
C ALA A 217 -6.06 18.47 -22.56
N LYS A 218 -6.08 18.94 -21.31
CA LYS A 218 -6.99 20.02 -20.86
C LYS A 218 -6.74 21.30 -21.67
N LEU A 219 -5.48 21.66 -21.88
CA LEU A 219 -5.07 22.81 -22.68
C LEU A 219 -5.50 22.67 -24.15
N MET A 220 -5.26 21.51 -24.77
CA MET A 220 -5.67 21.22 -26.15
C MET A 220 -7.19 21.31 -26.32
N ARG A 221 -7.94 20.77 -25.37
CA ARG A 221 -9.40 20.92 -25.33
C ARG A 221 -9.84 22.38 -25.19
N ALA A 222 -9.24 23.13 -24.26
CA ALA A 222 -9.56 24.54 -24.08
C ALA A 222 -9.25 25.35 -25.35
N SER A 223 -8.12 25.06 -26.00
CA SER A 223 -7.71 25.69 -27.27
C SER A 223 -8.68 25.39 -28.40
N ALA A 224 -9.11 24.13 -28.55
CA ALA A 224 -10.11 23.74 -29.55
C ALA A 224 -11.48 24.40 -29.30
N LEU A 225 -11.92 24.47 -28.04
CA LEU A 225 -13.16 25.15 -27.67
C LEU A 225 -13.09 26.67 -27.89
N HIS A 226 -11.97 27.29 -27.54
CA HIS A 226 -11.75 28.71 -27.79
C HIS A 226 -11.77 29.02 -29.29
N ALA A 227 -11.05 28.25 -30.09
CA ALA A 227 -11.04 28.37 -31.55
C ALA A 227 -12.44 28.24 -32.17
N ARG A 228 -13.27 27.30 -31.68
CA ARG A 228 -14.67 27.16 -32.11
C ARG A 228 -15.54 28.38 -31.79
N ARG A 229 -15.28 29.05 -30.66
CA ARG A 229 -16.02 30.26 -30.24
C ARG A 229 -15.60 31.51 -31.01
N THR A 230 -14.31 31.71 -31.25
CA THR A 230 -13.78 32.92 -31.89
C THR A 230 -13.96 32.94 -33.41
N LEU A 231 -14.03 31.77 -34.06
CA LEU A 231 -14.06 31.65 -35.51
C LEU A 231 -15.39 31.12 -36.07
N GLY A 232 -16.46 31.10 -35.26
CA GLY A 232 -17.81 30.70 -35.69
C GLY A 232 -18.38 31.47 -36.89
N CYS A 233 -17.71 32.52 -37.37
CA CYS A 233 -18.10 33.31 -38.54
C CYS A 233 -17.20 33.14 -39.78
N VAL A 234 -16.08 32.40 -39.74
CA VAL A 234 -15.17 32.25 -40.89
C VAL A 234 -14.83 30.76 -41.09
N GLY A 235 -15.63 30.09 -41.90
CA GLY A 235 -15.68 28.63 -42.07
C GLY A 235 -14.49 27.94 -42.74
N SER A 236 -13.25 28.40 -42.58
CA SER A 236 -12.09 27.74 -43.24
C SER A 236 -10.78 27.67 -42.44
N GLY A 237 -10.71 28.21 -41.23
CA GLY A 237 -9.42 28.55 -40.61
C GLY A 237 -8.72 27.52 -39.71
N MET A 238 -9.39 26.52 -39.12
CA MET A 238 -8.76 25.73 -38.03
C MET A 238 -8.86 24.20 -38.12
N PRO A 239 -8.68 23.55 -39.29
CA PRO A 239 -8.63 22.09 -39.37
C PRO A 239 -7.45 21.49 -38.59
N LEU A 240 -6.29 22.17 -38.54
CA LEU A 240 -5.04 21.61 -38.01
C LEU A 240 -5.08 21.30 -36.50
N LEU A 241 -5.62 22.20 -35.68
CA LEU A 241 -5.71 21.99 -34.22
C LEU A 241 -6.75 20.93 -33.85
N GLU A 242 -7.87 20.88 -34.57
CA GLU A 242 -8.87 19.85 -34.35
C GLU A 242 -8.38 18.48 -34.81
N GLU A 243 -7.66 18.41 -35.93
CA GLU A 243 -7.00 17.19 -36.41
C GLU A 243 -5.93 16.69 -35.43
N GLU A 244 -5.07 17.59 -34.93
CA GLU A 244 -4.04 17.23 -33.96
C GLU A 244 -4.66 16.70 -32.65
N ARG A 245 -5.72 17.34 -32.15
CA ARG A 245 -6.50 16.83 -31.00
C ARG A 245 -7.08 15.45 -31.30
N LYS A 246 -7.67 15.23 -32.48
CA LYS A 246 -8.24 13.92 -32.87
C LYS A 246 -7.18 12.84 -32.96
N ARG A 247 -5.97 13.16 -33.45
CA ARG A 247 -4.82 12.25 -33.45
C ARG A 247 -4.42 11.89 -32.02
N GLN A 248 -4.21 12.88 -31.16
CA GLN A 248 -3.87 12.65 -29.75
C GLN A 248 -4.97 11.88 -28.99
N LEU A 249 -6.25 12.08 -29.34
CA LEU A 249 -7.36 11.30 -28.80
C LEU A 249 -7.25 9.83 -29.23
N SER A 250 -6.99 9.57 -30.51
CA SER A 250 -6.77 8.20 -31.02
C SER A 250 -5.58 7.54 -30.33
N ASP A 251 -4.45 8.25 -30.24
CA ASP A 251 -3.24 7.74 -29.59
C ASP A 251 -3.48 7.44 -28.11
N ALA A 252 -4.23 8.30 -27.39
CA ALA A 252 -4.60 8.07 -26.00
C ALA A 252 -5.53 6.87 -25.82
N ILE A 253 -6.44 6.61 -26.78
CA ILE A 253 -7.29 5.42 -26.78
C ILE A 253 -6.43 4.17 -27.01
N ASP A 254 -5.54 4.20 -28.00
CA ASP A 254 -4.66 3.07 -28.34
C ASP A 254 -3.67 2.76 -27.20
N SER A 255 -3.18 3.78 -26.49
CA SER A 255 -2.29 3.63 -25.34
C SER A 255 -3.03 3.33 -24.02
N CYS A 256 -4.36 3.19 -24.03
CA CYS A 256 -5.21 3.03 -22.85
C CYS A 256 -5.10 4.16 -21.80
N ALA A 257 -4.71 5.38 -22.21
CA ALA A 257 -4.64 6.57 -21.36
C ALA A 257 -6.03 7.21 -21.21
N TRP A 258 -6.96 6.48 -20.59
CA TRP A 258 -8.39 6.82 -20.56
C TRP A 258 -8.68 8.20 -19.98
N ASN A 259 -7.94 8.63 -18.96
CA ASN A 259 -8.08 9.96 -18.36
C ASN A 259 -7.75 11.09 -19.36
N VAL A 260 -6.73 10.90 -20.19
CA VAL A 260 -6.34 11.84 -21.25
C VAL A 260 -7.40 11.85 -22.36
N ALA A 261 -7.84 10.67 -22.80
CA ALA A 261 -8.87 10.52 -23.83
C ALA A 261 -10.22 11.16 -23.41
N GLU A 262 -10.68 10.91 -22.18
CA GLU A 262 -11.92 11.48 -21.63
C GLU A 262 -11.87 13.02 -21.58
N VAL A 263 -10.70 13.60 -21.31
CA VAL A 263 -10.51 15.05 -21.38
C VAL A 263 -10.51 15.55 -22.82
N LEU A 264 -9.81 14.88 -23.74
CA LEU A 264 -9.71 15.31 -25.14
C LEU A 264 -11.04 15.23 -25.88
N ALA A 265 -11.95 14.34 -25.49
CA ALA A 265 -13.27 14.21 -26.10
C ALA A 265 -14.11 15.50 -25.99
N LEU A 266 -14.66 15.92 -27.12
CA LEU A 266 -15.52 17.10 -27.23
C LEU A 266 -16.95 16.75 -27.58
N THR A 267 -17.18 15.69 -28.35
CA THR A 267 -18.51 15.27 -28.82
C THR A 267 -18.99 14.04 -28.06
N GLU A 268 -20.32 13.86 -27.99
CA GLU A 268 -20.94 12.68 -27.38
C GLU A 268 -20.49 11.39 -28.08
N THR A 269 -20.34 11.43 -29.41
CA THR A 269 -19.84 10.30 -30.21
C THR A 269 -18.41 9.88 -29.83
N GLU A 270 -17.53 10.84 -29.50
CA GLU A 270 -16.17 10.55 -29.02
C GLU A 270 -16.20 9.94 -27.62
N VAL A 271 -17.09 10.42 -26.74
CA VAL A 271 -17.27 9.86 -25.40
C VAL A 271 -17.78 8.42 -25.46
N GLU A 272 -18.75 8.14 -26.33
CA GLU A 272 -19.25 6.77 -26.57
C GLU A 272 -18.15 5.85 -27.16
N ALA A 273 -17.33 6.38 -28.07
CA ALA A 273 -16.20 5.64 -28.63
C ALA A 273 -15.15 5.28 -27.55
N ILE A 274 -14.88 6.19 -26.61
CA ILE A 274 -14.00 5.92 -25.46
C ILE A 274 -14.61 4.86 -24.56
N ALA A 275 -15.89 5.00 -24.18
CA ALA A 275 -16.57 4.03 -23.31
C ALA A 275 -16.58 2.63 -23.93
N THR A 276 -16.82 2.54 -25.24
CA THR A 276 -16.79 1.29 -26.01
C THR A 276 -15.38 0.70 -26.04
N SER A 277 -14.35 1.53 -26.27
CA SER A 277 -12.96 1.08 -26.31
C SER A 277 -12.45 0.64 -24.93
N LYS A 278 -12.84 1.34 -23.86
CA LYS A 278 -12.54 0.97 -22.46
C LYS A 278 -13.13 -0.40 -22.10
N ARG A 279 -14.42 -0.60 -22.40
CA ARG A 279 -15.10 -1.90 -22.21
C ARG A 279 -14.43 -3.01 -23.02
N ARG A 280 -14.00 -2.72 -24.26
CA ARG A 280 -13.28 -3.67 -25.10
C ARG A 280 -11.94 -4.05 -24.51
N ALA A 281 -11.15 -3.08 -24.05
CA ALA A 281 -9.87 -3.32 -23.39
C ALA A 281 -10.02 -4.19 -22.12
N GLU A 282 -11.06 -3.96 -21.32
CA GLU A 282 -11.40 -4.81 -20.17
C GLU A 282 -11.72 -6.25 -20.58
N LEU A 283 -12.49 -6.43 -21.67
CA LEU A 283 -12.81 -7.76 -22.20
C LEU A 283 -11.56 -8.47 -22.75
N ILE A 284 -10.66 -7.75 -23.43
CA ILE A 284 -9.37 -8.28 -23.90
C ILE A 284 -8.53 -8.72 -22.70
N HIS A 285 -8.42 -7.88 -21.67
CA HIS A 285 -7.68 -8.20 -20.46
C HIS A 285 -8.28 -9.43 -19.73
N ALA A 286 -9.60 -9.50 -19.60
CA ALA A 286 -10.29 -10.65 -19.02
C ALA A 286 -10.10 -11.93 -19.84
N ALA A 287 -10.12 -11.84 -21.17
CA ALA A 287 -9.86 -12.97 -22.07
C ALA A 287 -8.42 -13.47 -21.95
N ARG A 288 -7.45 -12.55 -21.85
CA ARG A 288 -6.03 -12.86 -21.58
C ARG A 288 -5.89 -13.63 -20.27
N LEU A 289 -6.41 -13.10 -19.15
CA LEU A 289 -6.33 -13.78 -17.86
C LEU A 289 -6.95 -15.19 -17.84
N ARG A 290 -7.95 -15.45 -18.70
CA ARG A 290 -8.59 -16.77 -18.85
C ARG A 290 -7.87 -17.71 -19.83
N GLY A 291 -6.76 -17.27 -20.45
CA GLY A 291 -6.03 -18.02 -21.47
C GLY A 291 -6.79 -18.16 -22.80
N LYS A 292 -7.84 -17.36 -23.03
CA LYS A 292 -8.65 -17.39 -24.27
C LYS A 292 -8.08 -16.40 -25.29
N PHE A 293 -6.89 -16.70 -25.80
CA PHE A 293 -6.16 -15.80 -26.72
C PHE A 293 -6.92 -15.52 -28.01
N ASP A 294 -7.59 -16.52 -28.59
CA ASP A 294 -8.35 -16.32 -29.83
C ASP A 294 -9.53 -15.34 -29.64
N CYS A 295 -10.16 -15.35 -28.46
CA CYS A 295 -11.17 -14.36 -28.12
C CYS A 295 -10.56 -12.96 -27.97
N ALA A 296 -9.38 -12.85 -27.33
CA ALA A 296 -8.68 -11.57 -27.20
C ALA A 296 -8.26 -11.01 -28.57
N LEU A 297 -7.78 -11.86 -29.49
CA LEU A 297 -7.42 -11.48 -30.86
C LEU A 297 -8.64 -11.02 -31.67
N LYS A 298 -9.76 -11.73 -31.57
CA LYS A 298 -11.03 -11.33 -32.23
C LYS A 298 -11.57 -9.99 -31.72
N LEU A 299 -11.34 -9.69 -30.44
CA LEU A 299 -11.73 -8.42 -29.83
C LEU A 299 -10.74 -7.28 -30.13
N SER A 300 -9.53 -7.58 -30.60
CA SER A 300 -8.51 -6.57 -30.90
C SER A 300 -8.78 -5.91 -32.25
N VAL A 301 -8.98 -4.60 -32.21
CA VAL A 301 -9.31 -3.79 -33.39
C VAL A 301 -8.04 -3.24 -34.02
N SER A 302 -7.07 -2.79 -33.21
CA SER A 302 -5.81 -2.25 -33.72
C SER A 302 -4.72 -3.31 -33.82
N ASP A 303 -3.77 -3.10 -34.75
CA ASP A 303 -2.60 -3.98 -34.90
C ASP A 303 -1.69 -3.94 -33.67
N ALA A 304 -1.68 -2.82 -32.94
CA ALA A 304 -0.95 -2.69 -31.68
C ALA A 304 -1.57 -3.58 -30.59
N GLU A 305 -2.90 -3.58 -30.45
CA GLU A 305 -3.63 -4.49 -29.55
C GLU A 305 -3.35 -5.96 -29.91
N ARG A 306 -3.42 -6.31 -31.21
CA ARG A 306 -3.14 -7.68 -31.69
C ARG A 306 -1.72 -8.12 -31.35
N ARG A 307 -0.71 -7.32 -31.68
CA ARG A 307 0.69 -7.58 -31.33
C ARG A 307 0.90 -7.72 -29.83
N ALA A 308 0.22 -6.91 -29.01
CA ALA A 308 0.30 -7.01 -27.56
C ALA A 308 -0.27 -8.34 -27.03
N VAL A 309 -1.37 -8.83 -27.64
CA VAL A 309 -1.98 -10.13 -27.31
C VAL A 309 -1.08 -11.29 -27.76
N GLU A 310 -0.52 -11.23 -28.98
CA GLU A 310 0.42 -12.23 -29.51
C GLU A 310 1.70 -12.32 -28.68
N ASN A 311 2.36 -11.18 -28.40
CA ASN A 311 3.53 -11.13 -27.53
C ASN A 311 3.24 -11.68 -26.12
N TRP A 312 2.00 -11.52 -25.63
CA TRP A 312 1.60 -12.12 -24.37
C TRP A 312 1.39 -13.64 -24.48
N ARG A 313 0.76 -14.11 -25.56
CA ARG A 313 0.63 -15.54 -25.90
C ARG A 313 1.99 -16.21 -25.98
N ASP A 314 2.94 -15.60 -26.68
CA ASP A 314 4.28 -16.16 -26.87
C ASP A 314 5.06 -16.23 -25.55
N ARG A 315 4.95 -15.20 -24.70
CA ARG A 315 5.55 -15.24 -23.34
C ARG A 315 4.96 -16.34 -22.47
N VAL A 316 3.64 -16.52 -22.50
CA VAL A 316 2.96 -17.58 -21.77
C VAL A 316 3.39 -18.96 -22.31
N ASN A 317 3.44 -19.13 -23.63
CA ASN A 317 3.87 -20.37 -24.27
C ASN A 317 5.35 -20.68 -23.99
N ALA A 318 6.22 -19.67 -24.03
CA ALA A 318 7.64 -19.81 -23.69
C ALA A 318 7.81 -20.22 -22.22
N SER A 319 7.06 -19.59 -21.31
CA SER A 319 7.03 -19.98 -19.90
C SER A 319 6.54 -21.42 -19.73
N LEU A 320 5.46 -21.81 -20.42
CA LEU A 320 4.95 -23.19 -20.40
C LEU A 320 5.97 -24.20 -20.94
N ALA A 321 6.70 -23.87 -22.01
CA ALA A 321 7.73 -24.73 -22.58
C ALA A 321 8.92 -24.96 -21.62
N THR A 322 9.25 -23.97 -20.78
CA THR A 322 10.32 -24.11 -19.77
C THR A 322 9.90 -24.90 -18.52
N VAL A 323 8.60 -25.00 -18.23
CA VAL A 323 8.10 -25.81 -17.12
C VAL A 323 8.06 -27.28 -17.56
N GLN A 324 9.19 -27.97 -17.44
CA GLN A 324 9.20 -29.43 -17.54
C GLN A 324 8.44 -30.01 -16.33
N LEU A 325 7.18 -30.39 -16.55
CA LEU A 325 6.33 -31.10 -15.58
C LEU A 325 6.77 -32.56 -15.35
N THR A 326 7.97 -32.94 -15.76
CA THR A 326 8.49 -34.31 -15.65
C THR A 326 8.88 -34.69 -14.22
N SER A 327 9.06 -33.73 -13.32
CA SER A 327 9.33 -34.02 -11.92
C SER A 327 8.04 -34.43 -11.18
N PRO A 328 8.01 -35.59 -10.51
CA PRO A 328 6.89 -35.96 -9.64
C PRO A 328 6.57 -34.92 -8.56
N ALA A 329 7.56 -34.11 -8.16
CA ALA A 329 7.38 -33.01 -7.21
C ALA A 329 6.56 -31.86 -7.81
N THR A 330 6.81 -31.47 -9.07
CA THR A 330 6.05 -30.41 -9.74
C THR A 330 4.60 -30.83 -9.97
N TRP A 331 4.36 -32.11 -10.30
CA TRP A 331 3.00 -32.65 -10.42
C TRP A 331 2.23 -32.62 -9.09
N LYS A 332 2.86 -33.07 -7.99
CA LYS A 332 2.25 -32.99 -6.65
C LYS A 332 1.95 -31.54 -6.23
N ALA A 333 2.87 -30.62 -6.53
CA ALA A 333 2.66 -29.19 -6.26
C ALA A 333 1.50 -28.62 -7.09
N ALA A 334 1.40 -28.98 -8.37
CA ALA A 334 0.31 -28.57 -9.26
C ALA A 334 -1.05 -29.09 -8.76
N ILE A 335 -1.15 -30.35 -8.33
CA ILE A 335 -2.37 -30.91 -7.73
C ILE A 335 -2.75 -30.15 -6.45
N ARG A 336 -1.78 -29.85 -5.58
CA ARG A 336 -2.04 -29.06 -4.36
C ARG A 336 -2.56 -27.67 -4.70
N LEU A 337 -1.92 -26.97 -5.64
CA LEU A 337 -2.38 -25.64 -6.10
C LEU A 337 -3.78 -25.71 -6.71
N GLN A 338 -4.08 -26.72 -7.54
CA GLN A 338 -5.40 -26.90 -8.12
C GLN A 338 -6.47 -27.17 -7.05
N THR A 339 -6.13 -27.95 -6.02
CA THR A 339 -7.03 -28.27 -4.91
C THR A 339 -7.31 -27.03 -4.05
N LEU A 340 -6.27 -26.25 -3.74
CA LEU A 340 -6.39 -24.97 -3.04
C LEU A 340 -7.23 -23.97 -3.85
N TYR A 341 -7.00 -23.89 -5.16
CA TYR A 341 -7.76 -23.03 -6.06
C TYR A 341 -9.24 -23.43 -6.10
N ARG A 342 -9.55 -24.72 -6.27
CA ARG A 342 -10.94 -25.24 -6.22
C ARG A 342 -11.61 -24.92 -4.89
N GLY A 343 -10.91 -25.12 -3.77
CA GLY A 343 -11.41 -24.77 -2.44
C GLY A 343 -11.64 -23.26 -2.27
N SER A 344 -10.73 -22.43 -2.76
CA SER A 344 -10.86 -20.96 -2.74
C SER A 344 -12.03 -20.48 -3.60
N SER A 345 -12.18 -21.04 -4.80
CA SER A 345 -13.29 -20.75 -5.70
C SER A 345 -14.64 -21.14 -5.08
N ALA A 346 -14.72 -22.32 -4.44
CA ALA A 346 -15.93 -22.75 -3.75
C ALA A 346 -16.28 -21.84 -2.56
N ARG A 347 -15.26 -21.33 -1.83
CA ARG A 347 -15.48 -20.36 -0.76
C ARG A 347 -15.99 -19.02 -1.29
N ARG A 348 -15.44 -18.50 -2.39
CA ARG A 348 -15.94 -17.27 -3.05
C ARG A 348 -17.40 -17.41 -3.46
N LEU A 349 -17.78 -18.52 -4.10
CA LEU A 349 -19.16 -18.79 -4.50
C LEU A 349 -20.13 -18.81 -3.30
N ARG A 350 -19.71 -19.41 -2.19
CA ARG A 350 -20.51 -19.40 -0.94
C ARG A 350 -20.65 -18.00 -0.36
N GLU A 351 -19.61 -17.18 -0.46
CA GLU A 351 -19.64 -15.79 0.00
C GLU A 351 -20.57 -14.95 -0.88
N GLU A 352 -20.53 -15.12 -2.20
CA GLU A 352 -21.48 -14.49 -3.14
C GLU A 352 -22.92 -14.87 -2.80
N HIS A 353 -23.18 -16.15 -2.47
CA HIS A 353 -24.51 -16.60 -2.04
C HIS A 353 -24.94 -15.96 -0.70
N ARG A 354 -24.02 -15.79 0.25
CA ARG A 354 -24.28 -15.09 1.52
C ARG A 354 -24.61 -13.63 1.30
N LEU A 355 -23.86 -12.94 0.45
CA LEU A 355 -24.12 -11.56 0.06
C LEU A 355 -25.47 -11.42 -0.64
N GLY A 356 -25.81 -12.34 -1.55
CA GLY A 356 -27.13 -12.40 -2.17
C GLY A 356 -28.26 -12.56 -1.15
N SER A 357 -28.08 -13.45 -0.17
CA SER A 357 -29.05 -13.65 0.92
C SER A 357 -29.20 -12.40 1.80
N ALA A 358 -28.09 -11.72 2.12
CA ALA A 358 -28.09 -10.47 2.87
C ALA A 358 -28.81 -9.34 2.11
N ALA A 359 -28.60 -9.24 0.79
CA ALA A 359 -29.29 -8.28 -0.06
C ALA A 359 -30.81 -8.49 -0.07
N VAL A 360 -31.26 -9.76 -0.12
CA VAL A 360 -32.70 -10.09 -0.02
C VAL A 360 -33.29 -9.67 1.32
N LEU A 361 -32.58 -9.88 2.43
CA LEU A 361 -33.02 -9.44 3.76
C LEU A 361 -33.12 -7.92 3.86
N LEU A 362 -32.13 -7.19 3.32
CA LEU A 362 -32.14 -5.73 3.26
C LEU A 362 -33.32 -5.21 2.43
N GLN A 363 -33.57 -5.79 1.26
CA GLN A 363 -34.71 -5.42 0.42
C GLN A 363 -36.05 -5.68 1.12
N LYS A 364 -36.18 -6.80 1.83
CA LYS A 364 -37.39 -7.13 2.61
C LYS A 364 -37.59 -6.13 3.75
N SER A 365 -36.53 -5.79 4.48
CA SER A 365 -36.57 -4.79 5.55
C SER A 365 -36.96 -3.41 5.02
N TYR A 366 -36.34 -2.99 3.92
CA TYR A 366 -36.63 -1.72 3.27
C TYR A 366 -38.08 -1.63 2.80
N ARG A 367 -38.60 -2.66 2.11
CA ARG A 367 -40.01 -2.71 1.70
C ARG A 367 -40.96 -2.62 2.90
N GLY A 368 -40.66 -3.33 3.98
CA GLY A 368 -41.44 -3.25 5.22
C GLY A 368 -41.40 -1.86 5.86
N HIS A 369 -40.24 -1.21 5.87
CA HIS A 369 -40.09 0.15 6.39
C HIS A 369 -40.83 1.17 5.52
N ALA A 370 -40.67 1.10 4.20
CA ALA A 370 -41.36 1.97 3.25
C ALA A 370 -42.88 1.86 3.37
N TYR A 371 -43.41 0.64 3.49
CA TYR A 371 -44.84 0.43 3.70
C TYR A 371 -45.33 1.05 5.02
N ARG A 372 -44.61 0.84 6.13
CA ARG A 372 -44.97 1.46 7.42
C ARG A 372 -44.89 2.97 7.40
N ALA A 373 -43.89 3.54 6.72
CA ALA A 373 -43.76 4.98 6.54
C ALA A 373 -44.93 5.55 5.72
N SER A 374 -45.30 4.90 4.62
CA SER A 374 -46.48 5.26 3.80
C SER A 374 -47.76 5.24 4.62
N LEU A 375 -47.99 4.17 5.40
CA LEU A 375 -49.18 4.04 6.25
C LEU A 375 -49.20 5.09 7.37
N ALA A 376 -48.03 5.43 7.95
CA ALA A 376 -47.93 6.50 8.94
C ALA A 376 -48.21 7.87 8.32
N GLU A 377 -47.74 8.11 7.09
CA GLU A 377 -48.01 9.33 6.33
C GLU A 377 -49.50 9.45 5.96
N GLU A 378 -50.14 8.37 5.51
CA GLU A 378 -51.58 8.32 5.25
C GLU A 378 -52.40 8.62 6.52
N ARG A 379 -52.04 8.01 7.66
CA ARG A 379 -52.69 8.29 8.95
C ARG A 379 -52.46 9.72 9.43
N ARG A 380 -51.31 10.32 9.11
CA ARG A 380 -51.03 11.74 9.41
C ARG A 380 -51.91 12.63 8.54
N LYS A 381 -51.97 12.39 7.22
CA LYS A 381 -52.82 13.14 6.28
C LYS A 381 -54.30 13.04 6.64
N ALA A 382 -54.78 11.85 6.99
CA ALA A 382 -56.16 11.66 7.47
C ALA A 382 -56.45 12.46 8.75
N ARG A 383 -55.51 12.51 9.70
CA ARG A 383 -55.63 13.34 10.91
C ARG A 383 -55.58 14.83 10.59
N LEU A 384 -54.68 15.25 9.71
CA LEU A 384 -54.59 16.64 9.24
C LEU A 384 -55.93 17.09 8.64
N GLN A 385 -56.49 16.29 7.73
CA GLN A 385 -57.77 16.56 7.11
C GLN A 385 -58.91 16.63 8.13
N TRP A 386 -58.96 15.68 9.08
CA TRP A 386 -59.96 15.70 10.15
C TRP A 386 -59.89 16.99 10.98
N HIS A 387 -58.69 17.46 11.36
CA HIS A 387 -58.54 18.72 12.11
C HIS A 387 -58.97 19.94 11.30
N VAL A 388 -58.68 19.97 9.99
CA VAL A 388 -59.15 21.02 9.08
C VAL A 388 -60.68 21.04 9.01
N GLU A 389 -61.33 19.89 8.92
CA GLU A 389 -62.80 19.76 8.88
C GLU A 389 -63.48 20.13 10.21
N GLN A 390 -62.79 20.01 11.33
CA GLN A 390 -63.30 20.40 12.66
C GLN A 390 -62.98 21.85 13.04
N GLY A 391 -62.32 22.63 12.18
CA GLY A 391 -61.87 24.00 12.47
C GLY A 391 -60.70 24.09 13.47
N GLY A 392 -60.03 22.98 13.77
CA GLY A 392 -58.84 22.90 14.65
C GLY A 392 -57.54 23.24 13.91
N PHE A 393 -57.40 24.49 13.45
CA PHE A 393 -56.32 24.90 12.56
C PHE A 393 -54.93 24.89 13.23
N ASP A 394 -54.84 25.15 14.54
CA ASP A 394 -53.57 25.14 15.26
C ASP A 394 -53.00 23.71 15.37
N GLU A 395 -53.84 22.72 15.66
CA GLU A 395 -53.47 21.31 15.65
C GLU A 395 -53.17 20.80 14.24
N ALA A 396 -53.90 21.27 13.23
CA ALA A 396 -53.61 20.97 11.83
C ALA A 396 -52.21 21.47 11.42
N LEU A 397 -51.84 22.70 11.78
CA LEU A 397 -50.51 23.26 11.49
C LEU A 397 -49.36 22.48 12.13
N GLN A 398 -49.57 21.87 13.30
CA GLN A 398 -48.57 21.00 13.92
C GLN A 398 -48.32 19.70 13.15
N LEU A 399 -49.27 19.26 12.32
CA LEU A 399 -49.18 18.03 11.53
C LEU A 399 -48.64 18.26 10.10
N VAL A 400 -48.51 19.51 9.67
CA VAL A 400 -48.03 19.88 8.32
C VAL A 400 -46.55 19.53 8.14
N MET A 401 -46.21 18.88 7.03
CA MET A 401 -44.82 18.52 6.72
C MET A 401 -44.24 19.25 5.52
N CYS A 402 -45.06 19.83 4.66
CA CYS A 402 -44.63 20.58 3.48
C CYS A 402 -45.37 21.91 3.33
N LYS A 403 -44.81 22.81 2.52
CA LYS A 403 -45.37 24.15 2.28
C LYS A 403 -46.74 24.10 1.58
N GLU A 404 -47.01 23.06 0.80
CA GLU A 404 -48.29 22.88 0.09
C GLU A 404 -49.41 22.58 1.08
N GLU A 405 -49.22 21.60 1.96
CA GLU A 405 -50.13 21.30 3.07
C GLU A 405 -50.36 22.53 3.96
N GLN A 406 -49.32 23.33 4.25
CA GLN A 406 -49.46 24.56 5.01
C GLN A 406 -50.41 25.57 4.34
N ARG A 407 -50.27 25.73 3.02
CA ARG A 407 -51.13 26.63 2.22
C ARG A 407 -52.58 26.14 2.22
N GLU A 408 -52.81 24.84 2.17
CA GLU A 408 -54.16 24.26 2.22
C GLU A 408 -54.84 24.55 3.56
N VAL A 409 -54.13 24.35 4.68
CA VAL A 409 -54.66 24.66 6.02
C VAL A 409 -54.98 26.14 6.17
N VAL A 410 -54.07 27.03 5.73
CA VAL A 410 -54.28 28.49 5.81
C VAL A 410 -55.45 28.93 4.93
N ARG A 411 -55.61 28.36 3.73
CA ARG A 411 -56.77 28.63 2.87
C ARG A 411 -58.07 28.20 3.54
N ALA A 412 -58.11 27.02 4.15
CA ALA A 412 -59.29 26.56 4.86
C ALA A 412 -59.64 27.48 6.05
N GLN A 413 -58.63 27.91 6.82
CA GLN A 413 -58.80 28.86 7.92
C GLN A 413 -59.39 30.20 7.47
N MET A 414 -58.94 30.69 6.31
CA MET A 414 -59.43 31.93 5.72
C MET A 414 -60.91 31.86 5.30
N VAL A 415 -61.37 30.70 4.83
CA VAL A 415 -62.76 30.48 4.43
C VAL A 415 -63.69 30.48 5.65
N GLU A 416 -63.30 29.83 6.74
CA GLU A 416 -64.13 29.78 7.96
C GLU A 416 -64.13 31.08 8.78
N GLN A 417 -63.03 31.86 8.72
CA GLN A 417 -62.89 33.11 9.48
C GLN A 417 -62.74 34.34 8.57
N PRO A 418 -63.80 34.74 7.83
CA PRO A 418 -63.72 35.83 6.86
C PRO A 418 -63.43 37.21 7.51
N ARG A 419 -63.55 37.33 8.83
CA ARG A 419 -63.22 38.56 9.57
C ARG A 419 -61.71 38.82 9.69
N MET A 420 -60.84 37.82 9.51
CA MET A 420 -59.38 38.01 9.49
C MET A 420 -58.82 38.44 8.11
N LEU A 421 -59.61 38.33 7.04
CA LEU A 421 -59.18 38.64 5.67
C LEU A 421 -58.83 40.11 5.41
N ARG A 422 -59.20 41.04 6.30
CA ARG A 422 -58.89 42.48 6.13
C ARG A 422 -57.43 42.85 6.49
N CYS A 423 -56.68 42.00 7.21
CA CYS A 423 -55.29 42.32 7.57
C CYS A 423 -54.23 41.71 6.64
N LEU A 424 -54.53 40.61 5.92
CA LEU A 424 -53.51 39.85 5.20
C LEU A 424 -53.35 40.20 3.71
N ALA A 425 -54.26 41.00 3.13
CA ALA A 425 -54.01 41.64 1.82
C ALA A 425 -52.76 42.56 1.83
N CYS A 426 -52.26 42.90 3.02
CA CYS A 426 -50.97 43.57 3.20
C CYS A 426 -49.75 42.62 3.20
N PHE A 427 -49.93 41.32 3.41
CA PHE A 427 -48.83 40.34 3.54
C PHE A 427 -48.37 39.75 2.20
N GLU A 428 -49.28 39.57 1.22
CA GLU A 428 -48.92 39.10 -0.14
C GLU A 428 -48.12 40.14 -0.97
N LYS A 429 -47.92 41.37 -0.45
CA LYS A 429 -47.07 42.40 -1.08
C LYS A 429 -45.62 42.42 -0.55
N LEU A 430 -45.24 41.49 0.33
CA LEU A 430 -43.93 41.47 1.01
C LEU A 430 -43.05 40.26 0.66
N GLU A 431 -43.51 39.35 -0.20
CA GLU A 431 -42.65 38.39 -0.93
C GLU A 431 -42.50 38.87 -2.39
#